data_AF-A0A2N5YYR5-F1
#
_entry.id   AF-A0A2N5YYR5-F1
#
_cell.length_a   1.000
_cell.length_b   1.000
_cell.length_c   1.000
_cell.angle_alpha   90.00
_cell.angle_beta   90.00
_cell.angle_gamma   90.00
#
_symmetry.space_group_name_H-M   'P 1'
#
loop_
_entity.id
_entity.type
_entity.pdbx_description
1 polymer ?
#
loop_
_entity_poly.entity_id
_entity_poly.type
_entity_poly.pdbx_seq_one_letter_code
_entity_poly.pdbx_strand_id
1 'polypeptide(L)'
;MTKFRSCFRVCGIVVFLTAFSFQLLSQVVYNNGLDIYAKEGAIFFVDGTVQNEAGLIEVEENVGNNAQLIIQQDLLNNATAGGNGYYRVLGNWINNSVFNAGTGTVFLEGANQLLDGSVSTYFNNLTLDGSGLKTQTIDQYCT
;
A
#
# COMPACT_ATOMS: atom_id res chain seq x y z
N MET A 1 -21.73 -67.66 -23.40
CA MET A 1 -21.83 -66.27 -23.88
C MET A 1 -21.26 -65.38 -22.79
N THR A 2 -20.02 -64.93 -23.00
CA THR A 2 -19.19 -64.14 -22.08
C THR A 2 -19.67 -62.70 -21.98
N LYS A 3 -19.69 -62.13 -20.77
CA LYS A 3 -19.60 -60.67 -20.57
C LYS A 3 -18.61 -60.35 -19.45
N PHE A 4 -17.62 -59.57 -19.85
CA PHE A 4 -16.46 -59.06 -19.12
C PHE A 4 -16.78 -57.68 -18.52
N ARG A 5 -15.95 -57.25 -17.55
CA ARG A 5 -15.64 -55.87 -17.04
C ARG A 5 -16.04 -55.67 -15.57
N SER A 6 -15.29 -54.96 -14.74
CA SER A 6 -13.88 -54.57 -14.67
C SER A 6 -13.69 -54.03 -13.25
N CYS A 7 -12.54 -54.33 -12.66
CA CYS A 7 -12.05 -53.86 -11.37
C CYS A 7 -12.10 -52.34 -11.22
N PHE A 8 -12.41 -51.82 -10.02
CA PHE A 8 -11.67 -50.69 -9.44
C PHE A 8 -11.74 -50.71 -7.91
N ARG A 9 -10.62 -51.11 -7.29
CA ARG A 9 -10.30 -50.83 -5.89
C ARG A 9 -9.98 -49.33 -5.80
N VAL A 10 -10.61 -48.61 -4.88
CA VAL A 10 -10.05 -47.34 -4.39
C VAL A 10 -9.72 -47.53 -2.92
N CYS A 11 -8.44 -47.81 -2.70
CA CYS A 11 -7.76 -47.72 -1.43
C CYS A 11 -7.97 -46.29 -0.89
N GLY A 12 -8.62 -46.15 0.25
CA GLY A 12 -8.86 -44.86 0.88
C GLY A 12 -7.55 -44.22 1.31
N ILE A 13 -7.06 -43.27 0.53
CA ILE A 13 -5.98 -42.37 0.95
C ILE A 13 -6.64 -41.29 1.81
N VAL A 14 -6.48 -41.41 3.12
CA VAL A 14 -6.74 -40.31 4.05
C VAL A 14 -5.62 -39.29 3.86
N VAL A 15 -5.89 -38.23 3.09
CA VAL A 15 -5.00 -37.08 2.99
C VAL A 15 -5.18 -36.25 4.26
N PHE A 16 -4.15 -36.26 5.11
CA PHE A 16 -4.03 -35.38 6.27
C PHE A 16 -3.89 -33.94 5.75
N LEU A 17 -4.97 -33.15 5.77
CA LEU A 17 -4.89 -31.70 5.59
C LEU A 17 -4.22 -31.10 6.85
N THR A 18 -2.90 -30.95 6.82
CA THR A 18 -2.23 -30.10 7.80
C THR A 18 -2.48 -28.65 7.40
N ALA A 19 -3.33 -27.97 8.15
CA ALA A 19 -3.44 -26.52 8.13
C ALA A 19 -2.12 -25.95 8.66
N PHE A 20 -1.14 -25.74 7.78
CA PHE A 20 -0.01 -24.87 8.04
C PHE A 20 -0.55 -23.45 8.12
N SER A 21 -0.80 -22.97 9.35
CA SER A 21 -1.05 -21.57 9.60
C SER A 21 0.26 -20.80 9.42
N PHE A 22 0.53 -20.32 8.21
CA PHE A 22 1.49 -19.24 8.03
C PHE A 22 0.95 -18.02 8.80
N GLN A 23 1.78 -17.43 9.65
CA GLN A 23 1.46 -16.13 10.23
C GLN A 23 1.51 -15.10 9.09
N LEU A 24 0.36 -14.73 8.55
CA LEU A 24 0.26 -13.56 7.69
C LEU A 24 0.41 -12.32 8.59
N LEU A 25 1.63 -11.79 8.70
CA LEU A 25 1.89 -10.53 9.39
C LEU A 25 1.90 -9.36 8.40
N SER A 26 0.84 -9.22 7.61
CA SER A 26 0.55 -7.91 7.00
C SER A 26 -0.65 -7.32 7.72
N GLN A 27 -0.39 -6.27 8.51
CA GLN A 27 -1.45 -5.44 9.07
C GLN A 27 -1.76 -4.37 8.03
N VAL A 28 -2.81 -4.60 7.23
CA VAL A 28 -3.24 -3.63 6.21
C VAL A 28 -4.23 -2.65 6.84
N VAL A 29 -3.93 -1.36 6.78
CA VAL A 29 -4.97 -0.34 6.91
C VAL A 29 -5.68 -0.27 5.56
N TYR A 30 -6.92 -0.75 5.52
CA TYR A 30 -7.72 -0.84 4.31
C TYR A 30 -8.89 0.13 4.37
N ASN A 31 -8.85 1.19 3.57
CA ASN A 31 -9.95 2.12 3.39
C ASN A 31 -10.79 1.73 2.17
N ASN A 32 -12.10 1.56 2.35
CA ASN A 32 -13.00 1.08 1.31
C ASN A 32 -14.31 1.88 1.24
N GLY A 33 -14.21 3.21 1.32
CA GLY A 33 -15.30 4.10 0.92
C GLY A 33 -15.57 5.29 1.83
N LEU A 34 -14.87 5.41 2.96
CA LEU A 34 -15.00 6.56 3.85
C LEU A 34 -13.73 7.41 3.83
N ASP A 35 -13.80 8.54 4.51
CA ASP A 35 -12.69 9.48 4.56
C ASP A 35 -11.87 9.27 5.84
N ILE A 36 -10.56 9.17 5.68
CA ILE A 36 -9.58 9.13 6.77
C ILE A 36 -8.87 10.48 6.77
N TYR A 37 -9.03 11.23 7.87
CA TYR A 37 -8.41 12.54 8.04
C TYR A 37 -7.34 12.50 9.13
N ALA A 38 -6.11 12.89 8.78
CA ALA A 38 -5.07 13.25 9.72
C ALA A 38 -4.94 14.77 9.76
N LYS A 39 -5.47 15.40 10.81
CA LYS A 39 -5.40 16.86 11.03
C LYS A 39 -4.07 17.26 11.65
N GLU A 40 -3.78 18.56 11.66
CA GLU A 40 -2.49 19.12 12.04
C GLU A 40 -1.89 18.51 13.32
N GLY A 41 -0.61 18.14 13.25
CA GLY A 41 0.12 17.49 14.35
C GLY A 41 -0.29 16.05 14.67
N ALA A 42 -1.29 15.48 14.00
CA ALA A 42 -1.61 14.07 14.15
C ALA A 42 -0.49 13.19 13.58
N ILE A 43 -0.19 12.11 14.29
CA ILE A 43 0.71 11.07 13.80
C ILE A 43 -0.13 9.80 13.63
N PHE A 44 -0.26 9.35 12.39
CA PHE A 44 -0.82 8.06 12.06
C PHE A 44 0.31 7.11 11.67
N PHE A 45 0.71 6.25 12.61
CA PHE A 45 1.74 5.24 12.40
C PHE A 45 1.11 3.90 12.04
N VAL A 46 1.49 3.34 10.90
CA VAL A 46 1.02 2.06 10.39
C VAL A 46 2.21 1.12 10.23
N ASP A 47 2.27 0.10 11.10
CA ASP A 47 3.28 -0.97 11.04
C ASP A 47 2.92 -2.02 9.98
N GLY A 48 2.70 -1.53 8.76
CA GLY A 48 2.18 -2.33 7.67
C GLY A 48 1.86 -1.50 6.43
N THR A 49 1.10 -2.10 5.53
CA THR A 49 0.66 -1.48 4.28
C THR A 49 -0.57 -0.61 4.51
N VAL A 50 -0.66 0.51 3.79
CA VAL A 50 -1.89 1.31 3.68
C VAL A 50 -2.45 1.13 2.28
N GLN A 51 -3.69 0.67 2.19
CA GLN A 51 -4.43 0.58 0.93
C GLN A 51 -5.69 1.45 0.99
N ASN A 52 -5.78 2.40 0.08
CA ASN A 52 -6.96 3.22 -0.16
C ASN A 52 -7.71 2.68 -1.37
N GLU A 53 -8.62 1.74 -1.16
CA GLU A 53 -9.43 1.15 -2.23
C GLU A 53 -10.51 2.10 -2.73
N ALA A 54 -11.20 2.74 -1.80
CA ALA A 54 -12.26 3.71 -2.06
C ALA A 54 -12.31 4.74 -0.93
N GLY A 55 -12.82 5.94 -1.23
CA GLY A 55 -12.89 7.05 -0.29
C GLY A 55 -11.69 8.00 -0.39
N LEU A 56 -11.45 8.73 0.70
CA LEU A 56 -10.39 9.74 0.81
C LEU A 56 -9.40 9.40 1.91
N ILE A 57 -8.11 9.62 1.65
CA ILE A 57 -7.10 9.79 2.71
C ILE A 57 -6.54 11.21 2.60
N GLU A 58 -6.76 12.03 3.62
CA GLU A 58 -6.31 13.42 3.66
C GLU A 58 -5.38 13.66 4.86
N VAL A 59 -4.13 14.01 4.59
CA VAL A 59 -3.09 14.30 5.59
C VAL A 59 -2.76 15.78 5.53
N GLU A 60 -3.13 16.54 6.55
CA GLU A 60 -3.14 18.01 6.51
C GLU A 60 -2.00 18.66 7.30
N GLU A 61 -1.84 19.96 7.09
CA GLU A 61 -0.96 20.84 7.86
C GLU A 61 -1.72 22.10 8.27
N ASN A 62 -1.36 22.67 9.43
CA ASN A 62 -1.75 24.00 9.83
C ASN A 62 -0.54 24.78 10.39
N VAL A 63 -0.09 25.82 9.69
CA VAL A 63 0.98 26.75 10.12
C VAL A 63 2.24 26.03 10.62
N GLY A 64 2.82 25.17 9.79
CA GLY A 64 4.04 24.41 10.08
C GLY A 64 3.84 23.23 11.04
N ASN A 65 2.60 22.94 11.45
CA ASN A 65 2.28 21.75 12.22
C ASN A 65 1.74 20.65 11.29
N ASN A 66 2.65 19.92 10.65
CA ASN A 66 2.28 18.87 9.70
C ASN A 66 1.72 17.64 10.43
N ALA A 67 0.57 17.14 9.98
CA ALA A 67 0.18 15.77 10.22
C ALA A 67 1.13 14.82 9.47
N GLN A 68 1.29 13.61 9.99
CA GLN A 68 2.17 12.60 9.40
C GLN A 68 1.43 11.27 9.27
N LEU A 69 1.41 10.72 8.05
CA LEU A 69 1.09 9.33 7.81
C LEU A 69 2.40 8.57 7.59
N ILE A 70 2.75 7.71 8.55
CA ILE A 70 3.98 6.92 8.55
C ILE A 70 3.61 5.48 8.22
N ILE A 71 4.16 4.96 7.12
CA ILE A 71 3.82 3.67 6.54
C ILE A 71 5.08 2.81 6.50
N GLN A 72 5.13 1.75 7.29
CA GLN A 72 6.29 0.87 7.38
C GLN A 72 6.43 -0.06 6.16
N GLN A 73 5.35 -0.27 5.39
CA GLN A 73 5.37 -1.03 4.14
C GLN A 73 4.86 -0.15 2.97
N ASP A 74 4.04 -0.72 2.08
CA ASP A 74 3.64 -0.07 0.84
C ASP A 74 2.46 0.90 1.06
N LEU A 75 2.41 1.96 0.23
CA LEU A 75 1.20 2.72 -0.01
C LEU A 75 0.58 2.25 -1.34
N LEU A 76 -0.67 1.79 -1.30
CA LEU A 76 -1.47 1.47 -2.47
C LEU A 76 -2.67 2.43 -2.54
N ASN A 77 -2.61 3.42 -3.43
CA ASN A 77 -3.71 4.36 -3.62
C ASN A 77 -4.53 4.01 -4.87
N ASN A 78 -5.69 3.39 -4.69
CA ASN A 78 -6.67 3.11 -5.75
C ASN A 78 -7.82 4.14 -5.79
N ALA A 79 -7.83 5.12 -4.89
CA ALA A 79 -8.85 6.17 -4.78
C ALA A 79 -8.22 7.58 -4.65
N THR A 80 -8.82 8.48 -3.88
CA THR A 80 -8.25 9.83 -3.67
C THR A 80 -7.40 9.87 -2.42
N ALA A 81 -6.15 10.29 -2.54
CA ALA A 81 -5.27 10.58 -1.41
C ALA A 81 -4.61 11.95 -1.59
N GLY A 82 -4.12 12.57 -0.52
CA GLY A 82 -3.40 13.83 -0.62
C GLY A 82 -3.43 14.67 0.65
N GLY A 83 -3.22 15.97 0.46
CA GLY A 83 -3.22 16.97 1.54
C GLY A 83 -1.86 17.61 1.76
N ASN A 84 -1.82 18.55 2.69
CA ASN A 84 -0.66 19.45 2.89
C ASN A 84 0.38 18.93 3.90
N GLY A 85 0.15 17.74 4.47
CA GLY A 85 1.01 17.13 5.48
C GLY A 85 2.09 16.21 4.89
N TYR A 86 2.58 15.28 5.70
CA TYR A 86 3.69 14.39 5.35
C TYR A 86 3.26 12.95 5.16
N TYR A 87 3.61 12.40 4.01
CA TYR A 87 3.57 10.96 3.75
C TYR A 87 4.98 10.41 3.88
N ARG A 88 5.20 9.50 4.84
CA ARG A 88 6.49 8.89 5.13
C ARG A 88 6.39 7.40 4.84
N VAL A 89 6.99 6.94 3.74
CA VAL A 89 6.79 5.59 3.21
C VAL A 89 8.10 4.84 3.17
N LEU A 90 8.15 3.66 3.81
CA LEU A 90 9.31 2.78 3.82
C LEU A 90 9.21 1.67 2.76
N GLY A 91 8.02 1.34 2.26
CA GLY A 91 7.80 0.44 1.13
C GLY A 91 7.55 1.19 -0.18
N ASN A 92 6.95 0.52 -1.15
CA ASN A 92 6.68 1.10 -2.47
C ASN A 92 5.61 2.19 -2.41
N TRP A 93 5.75 3.16 -3.31
CA TRP A 93 4.71 4.14 -3.61
C TRP A 93 3.96 3.67 -4.86
N ILE A 94 2.72 3.21 -4.69
CA ILE A 94 1.88 2.71 -5.78
C ILE A 94 0.64 3.60 -5.90
N ASN A 95 0.60 4.42 -6.94
CA ASN A 95 -0.53 5.31 -7.20
C ASN A 95 -1.30 4.88 -8.45
N ASN A 96 -2.49 4.32 -8.23
CA ASN A 96 -3.39 3.86 -9.30
C ASN A 96 -4.55 4.84 -9.57
N SER A 97 -4.58 5.97 -8.86
CA SER A 97 -5.66 6.96 -8.95
C SER A 97 -5.16 8.36 -8.54
N VAL A 98 -6.01 9.19 -7.95
CA VAL A 98 -5.71 10.60 -7.71
C VAL A 98 -4.86 10.78 -6.44
N PHE A 99 -3.68 11.38 -6.61
CA PHE A 99 -2.91 11.94 -5.50
C PHE A 99 -2.86 13.48 -5.61
N ASN A 100 -3.57 14.17 -4.73
CA ASN A 100 -3.61 15.63 -4.65
C ASN A 100 -2.53 16.11 -3.68
N ALA A 101 -1.32 16.35 -4.19
CA ALA A 101 -0.16 16.63 -3.35
C ALA A 101 -0.27 17.90 -2.48
N GLY A 102 -1.18 18.83 -2.78
CA GLY A 102 -1.32 20.08 -2.04
C GLY A 102 0.02 20.82 -1.94
N THR A 103 0.36 21.27 -0.74
CA THR A 103 1.72 21.74 -0.39
C THR A 103 2.54 20.70 0.38
N GLY A 104 2.07 19.44 0.39
CA GLY A 104 2.64 18.36 1.19
C GLY A 104 3.98 17.84 0.67
N THR A 105 4.60 17.02 1.51
CA THR A 105 5.88 16.37 1.20
C THR A 105 5.76 14.86 1.32
N VAL A 106 6.22 14.16 0.29
CA VAL A 106 6.40 12.71 0.32
C VAL A 106 7.87 12.38 0.63
N PHE A 107 8.09 11.54 1.63
CA PHE A 107 9.39 11.01 2.01
C PHE A 107 9.46 9.52 1.66
N LEU A 108 10.43 9.15 0.83
CA LEU A 108 10.74 7.76 0.51
C LEU A 108 11.95 7.30 1.33
N GLU A 109 11.66 6.65 2.45
CA GLU A 109 12.61 6.39 3.54
C GLU A 109 13.09 4.93 3.60
N GLY A 110 12.56 4.09 2.72
CA GLY A 110 12.88 2.67 2.64
C GLY A 110 14.27 2.37 2.09
N ALA A 111 14.54 1.08 1.89
CA ALA A 111 15.65 0.63 1.05
C ALA A 111 15.26 0.78 -0.44
N ASN A 112 15.33 -0.29 -1.22
CA ASN A 112 14.84 -0.23 -2.60
C ASN A 112 13.33 0.02 -2.61
N GLN A 113 12.90 1.05 -3.35
CA GLN A 113 11.49 1.43 -3.46
C GLN A 113 11.13 1.65 -4.93
N LEU A 114 9.95 1.18 -5.31
CA LEU A 114 9.33 1.49 -6.59
C LEU A 114 8.40 2.70 -6.43
N LEU A 115 8.45 3.58 -7.40
CA LEU A 115 7.44 4.59 -7.65
C LEU A 115 6.66 4.12 -8.89
N ASP A 116 5.53 3.48 -8.63
CA ASP A 116 4.76 2.69 -9.60
C ASP A 116 3.27 3.06 -9.56
N GLY A 117 2.50 2.39 -10.41
CA GLY A 117 1.06 2.46 -10.47
C GLY A 117 0.54 2.50 -11.90
N SER A 118 -0.78 2.67 -12.04
CA SER A 118 -1.42 2.84 -13.34
C SER A 118 -1.46 4.31 -13.82
N VAL A 119 -1.12 5.26 -12.95
CA VAL A 119 -1.10 6.70 -13.27
C VAL A 119 0.11 7.39 -12.65
N SER A 120 0.64 8.41 -13.34
CA SER A 120 1.73 9.23 -12.83
C SER A 120 1.32 9.99 -11.56
N THR A 121 2.22 10.04 -10.59
CA THR A 121 2.09 10.92 -9.42
C THR A 121 2.73 12.27 -9.71
N TYR A 122 2.01 13.33 -9.36
CA TYR A 122 2.51 14.70 -9.37
C TYR A 122 2.76 15.10 -7.92
N PHE A 123 4.01 15.02 -7.48
CA PHE A 123 4.44 15.44 -6.15
C PHE A 123 4.61 16.96 -6.12
N ASN A 124 4.28 17.59 -4.98
CA ASN A 124 4.72 18.95 -4.73
C ASN A 124 6.16 18.96 -4.23
N ASN A 125 6.43 18.23 -3.14
CA ASN A 125 7.78 17.94 -2.68
C ASN A 125 8.01 16.43 -2.56
N LEU A 126 9.14 15.95 -3.06
CA LEU A 126 9.57 14.56 -2.94
C LEU A 126 10.99 14.51 -2.37
N THR A 127 11.15 13.86 -1.22
CA THR A 127 12.44 13.64 -0.55
C THR A 127 12.79 12.16 -0.59
N LEU A 128 14.00 11.83 -1.06
CA LEU A 128 14.53 10.47 -1.09
C LEU A 128 15.49 10.28 0.10
N ASP A 129 14.94 10.01 1.29
CA ASP A 129 15.69 9.99 2.57
C ASP A 129 16.11 8.58 3.01
N GLY A 130 15.73 7.55 2.23
CA GLY A 130 16.05 6.16 2.51
C GLY A 130 17.39 5.69 1.94
N SER A 131 17.67 4.39 2.11
CA SER A 131 18.80 3.73 1.45
C SER A 131 18.40 3.14 0.09
N GLY A 132 19.34 2.60 -0.68
CA GLY A 132 19.02 1.84 -1.91
C GLY A 132 18.53 2.67 -3.09
N LEU A 133 18.04 1.97 -4.12
CA LEU A 133 17.58 2.57 -5.37
C LEU A 133 16.08 2.92 -5.31
N LYS A 134 15.75 4.12 -5.78
CA LYS A 134 14.37 4.57 -5.98
C LYS A 134 14.08 4.50 -7.48
N THR A 135 13.24 3.56 -7.88
CA THR A 135 13.04 3.24 -9.30
C THR A 135 11.65 3.70 -9.73
N GLN A 136 11.62 4.57 -10.74
CA GLN A 136 10.38 4.91 -11.45
C GLN A 136 10.11 3.84 -12.51
N THR A 137 8.95 3.19 -12.43
CA THR A 137 8.49 2.22 -13.45
C THR A 137 7.59 2.88 -14.50
N ILE A 138 7.02 4.03 -14.16
CA ILE A 138 6.30 4.96 -15.02
C ILE A 138 6.78 6.39 -14.72
N ASP A 139 6.48 7.35 -15.59
CA ASP A 139 6.87 8.75 -15.39
C ASP A 139 6.29 9.31 -14.09
N GLN A 140 7.11 10.01 -13.31
CA GLN A 140 6.73 10.73 -12.11
C GLN A 140 7.17 12.20 -12.21
N TYR A 141 6.42 13.10 -11.59
CA TYR A 141 6.69 14.55 -11.70
C TYR A 141 6.79 15.20 -10.32
N CYS A 142 7.65 16.20 -10.19
CA CYS A 142 7.75 17.08 -9.02
C CYS A 142 7.61 18.52 -9.50
N THR A 143 6.65 19.27 -8.96
CA THR A 143 6.29 20.63 -9.44
C THR A 143 6.01 21.61 -8.32
#